data_AF-A0A4V3WHJ2-F1
#
_entry.id   AF-A0A4V3WHJ2-F1
#
_cell.length_a   1.000
_cell.length_b   1.000
_cell.length_c   1.000
_cell.angle_alpha   90.00
_cell.angle_beta   90.00
_cell.angle_gamma   90.00
#
_symmetry.space_group_name_H-M   'P 1'
#
loop_
_entity.id
_entity.type
_entity.pdbx_description
1 polymer ?
#
loop_
_entity_poly.entity_id
_entity_poly.type
_entity_poly.pdbx_seq_one_letter_code
_entity_poly.pdbx_strand_id
1 'polypeptide(L)'
;MATNDAERLSSEFERAVKHGRLIRERRLDLGLKRPAFVSEVAKHGQDMSPDYLNKIEAGTRALANASPELREAIRAVLGYSREQWQELTGLYSPSPTAPATTYTGGSPIPPVVPHRDLPIEIPRELQEVIDQYGETYPELHTPTMQRILIAPRNYGGPANGPQTAEQWFEYFLLTRRYTRA
;
A
#
# COMPACT_ATOMS: atom_id res chain seq x y z
N MET A 1 -22.11 -42.49 13.77
CA MET A 1 -22.27 -41.05 13.48
C MET A 1 -20.98 -40.24 13.75
N ALA A 2 -19.79 -40.87 13.76
CA ALA A 2 -18.50 -40.20 14.05
C ALA A 2 -17.60 -40.00 12.81
N THR A 3 -17.98 -40.56 11.66
CA THR A 3 -17.17 -40.56 10.43
C THR A 3 -17.22 -39.22 9.68
N ASN A 4 -18.34 -38.49 9.76
CA ASN A 4 -18.52 -37.22 9.05
C ASN A 4 -17.68 -36.07 9.61
N ASP A 5 -17.36 -36.06 10.90
CA ASP A 5 -16.56 -34.97 11.50
C ASP A 5 -15.07 -35.08 11.13
N ALA A 6 -14.53 -36.30 11.06
CA ALA A 6 -13.13 -36.52 10.69
C ALA A 6 -12.86 -36.15 9.21
N GLU A 7 -13.76 -36.52 8.30
CA GLU A 7 -13.64 -36.15 6.88
C GLU A 7 -13.79 -34.64 6.66
N ARG A 8 -14.68 -33.99 7.42
CA ARG A 8 -14.88 -32.54 7.35
C ARG A 8 -13.63 -31.78 7.81
N LEU A 9 -13.06 -32.16 8.96
CA LEU A 9 -11.84 -31.56 9.50
C LEU A 9 -10.63 -31.77 8.58
N SER A 10 -10.52 -32.94 7.95
CA SER A 10 -9.48 -33.22 6.94
C SER A 10 -9.62 -32.31 5.73
N SER A 11 -10.84 -32.12 5.21
CA SER A 11 -11.08 -31.26 4.05
C SER A 11 -10.82 -29.77 4.36
N GLU A 12 -11.12 -29.32 5.58
CA GLU A 12 -10.88 -27.95 6.02
C GLU A 12 -9.39 -27.66 6.19
N PHE A 13 -8.63 -28.63 6.70
CA PHE A 13 -7.18 -28.55 6.81
C PHE A 13 -6.50 -28.50 5.44
N GLU A 14 -6.90 -29.36 4.49
CA GLU A 14 -6.37 -29.36 3.11
C GLU A 14 -6.64 -28.02 2.42
N ARG A 15 -7.84 -27.45 2.59
CA ARG A 15 -8.18 -26.12 2.08
C ARG A 15 -7.33 -25.03 2.73
N ALA A 16 -7.12 -25.10 4.05
CA ALA A 16 -6.27 -24.14 4.75
C ALA A 16 -4.83 -24.15 4.23
N VAL A 17 -4.25 -25.34 4.00
CA VAL A 17 -2.91 -25.50 3.42
C VAL A 17 -2.86 -24.97 1.99
N LYS A 18 -3.87 -25.26 1.16
CA LYS A 18 -3.96 -24.75 -0.22
C LYS A 18 -4.02 -23.22 -0.25
N HIS A 19 -4.85 -22.61 0.60
CA HIS A 19 -4.96 -21.15 0.70
C HIS A 19 -3.67 -20.51 1.22
N GLY A 20 -3.04 -21.11 2.23
CA GLY A 20 -1.77 -20.65 2.77
C GLY A 20 -0.65 -20.64 1.72
N ARG A 21 -0.57 -21.71 0.91
CA ARG A 21 0.36 -21.80 -0.21
C ARG A 21 0.10 -20.72 -1.26
N LEU A 22 -1.15 -20.53 -1.67
CA LEU A 22 -1.54 -19.50 -2.64
C LEU A 22 -1.08 -18.10 -2.21
N ILE A 23 -1.34 -17.73 -0.96
CA ILE A 23 -0.94 -16.43 -0.40
C ILE A 23 0.58 -16.30 -0.39
N ARG A 24 1.29 -17.35 0.04
CA ARG A 24 2.75 -17.35 0.12
C ARG A 24 3.41 -17.20 -1.25
N GLU A 25 2.98 -17.98 -2.24
CA GLU A 25 3.53 -17.94 -3.60
C GLU A 25 3.32 -16.57 -4.22
N ARG A 26 2.08 -16.07 -4.19
CA ARG A 26 1.77 -14.76 -4.75
C ARG A 26 2.50 -13.62 -4.05
N ARG A 27 2.67 -13.68 -2.73
CA ARG A 27 3.47 -12.70 -1.99
C ARG A 27 4.94 -12.72 -2.44
N LEU A 28 5.51 -13.90 -2.68
CA LEU A 28 6.89 -14.04 -3.15
C LEU A 28 7.05 -13.52 -4.59
N ASP A 29 6.07 -13.76 -5.46
CA ASP A 29 6.05 -13.21 -6.83
C ASP A 29 6.05 -11.68 -6.84
N LEU A 30 5.35 -11.06 -5.88
CA LEU A 30 5.35 -9.60 -5.69
C LEU A 30 6.64 -9.08 -5.02
N GLY A 31 7.58 -9.95 -4.67
CA GLY A 31 8.82 -9.57 -3.97
C GLY A 31 8.60 -9.06 -2.55
N LEU A 32 7.40 -9.25 -1.98
CA LEU A 32 7.04 -8.70 -0.69
C LEU A 32 7.55 -9.58 0.45
N LYS A 33 8.36 -9.01 1.34
CA LYS A 33 8.68 -9.66 2.63
C LYS A 33 7.45 -9.65 3.52
N ARG A 34 7.34 -10.61 4.45
CA ARG A 34 6.18 -10.73 5.37
C ARG A 34 5.85 -9.43 6.12
N PRO A 35 6.82 -8.68 6.68
CA PRO A 35 6.52 -7.41 7.36
C PRO A 35 5.94 -6.37 6.40
N ALA A 36 6.46 -6.29 5.17
CA ALA A 36 5.94 -5.38 4.14
C ALA A 36 4.51 -5.76 3.74
N PHE A 37 4.22 -7.06 3.56
CA PHE A 37 2.87 -7.52 3.28
C PHE A 37 1.89 -7.16 4.39
N VAL A 38 2.28 -7.36 5.65
CA VAL A 38 1.48 -6.94 6.81
C VAL A 38 1.23 -5.43 6.81
N SER A 39 2.25 -4.63 6.51
CA SER A 39 2.10 -3.18 6.38
C SER A 39 1.15 -2.80 5.24
N GLU A 40 1.18 -3.49 4.11
CA GLU A 40 0.20 -3.26 3.03
C GLU A 40 -1.21 -3.63 3.48
N VAL A 41 -1.41 -4.77 4.15
CA VAL A 41 -2.73 -5.17 4.67
C VAL A 41 -3.26 -4.14 5.69
N ALA A 42 -2.39 -3.57 6.52
CA ALA A 42 -2.73 -2.48 7.44
C ALA A 42 -3.21 -1.22 6.72
N LYS A 43 -2.66 -0.90 5.53
CA LYS A 43 -3.16 0.21 4.70
C LYS A 43 -4.59 -0.01 4.20
N HIS A 44 -5.06 -1.25 4.13
CA HIS A 44 -6.45 -1.60 3.83
C HIS A 44 -7.36 -1.57 5.08
N GLY A 45 -6.88 -1.00 6.20
CA GLY A 45 -7.65 -0.84 7.43
C GLY A 45 -7.78 -2.11 8.26
N GLN A 46 -6.91 -3.10 8.02
CA GLN A 46 -6.91 -4.37 8.75
C GLN A 46 -5.53 -4.64 9.33
N ASP A 47 -5.40 -4.66 10.65
CA ASP A 47 -4.16 -5.05 11.31
C ASP A 47 -4.03 -6.58 11.33
N MET A 48 -2.87 -7.06 10.88
CA MET A 48 -2.49 -8.47 10.93
C MET A 48 -1.11 -8.58 11.56
N SER A 49 -0.88 -9.51 12.49
CA SER A 49 0.48 -9.75 12.95
C SER A 49 1.27 -10.61 11.94
N PRO A 50 2.60 -10.43 11.83
CA PRO A 50 3.43 -11.31 11.01
C PRO A 50 3.35 -12.79 11.40
N ASP A 51 3.11 -13.08 12.69
CA ASP A 51 2.87 -14.43 13.20
C ASP A 51 1.53 -14.99 12.71
N TYR A 52 0.48 -14.16 12.66
CA TYR A 52 -0.82 -14.56 12.12
C TYR A 52 -0.73 -14.88 10.63
N LEU A 53 -0.01 -14.05 9.86
CA LEU A 53 0.30 -14.34 8.45
C LEU A 53 1.05 -15.66 8.31
N ASN A 54 2.07 -15.89 9.13
CA ASN A 54 2.83 -17.14 9.11
C ASN A 54 1.95 -18.37 9.38
N LYS A 55 1.00 -18.25 10.32
CA LYS A 55 0.04 -19.32 10.63
C LYS A 55 -0.92 -19.60 9.48
N ILE A 56 -1.35 -18.57 8.75
CA ILE A 56 -2.16 -18.72 7.54
C ILE A 56 -1.33 -19.36 6.42
N GLU A 57 -0.12 -18.86 6.15
CA GLU A 57 0.78 -19.41 5.12
C GLU A 57 1.14 -20.88 5.37
N ALA A 58 1.29 -21.26 6.64
CA ALA A 58 1.55 -22.64 7.06
C ALA A 58 0.30 -23.54 7.03
N GLY A 59 -0.89 -23.00 6.80
CA GLY A 59 -2.16 -23.74 6.84
C GLY A 59 -2.64 -24.10 8.25
N THR A 60 -1.89 -23.73 9.29
CA THR A 60 -2.26 -23.97 10.71
C THR A 60 -3.45 -23.13 11.15
N ARG A 61 -3.71 -22.00 10.49
CA ARG A 61 -4.95 -21.23 10.58
C ARG A 61 -5.64 -21.19 9.23
N ALA A 62 -6.88 -21.64 9.20
CA ALA A 62 -7.71 -21.53 8.01
C ALA A 62 -7.99 -20.06 7.69
N LEU A 63 -7.76 -19.67 6.43
CA LEU A 63 -8.18 -18.37 5.90
C LEU A 63 -9.70 -18.15 6.05
N ALA A 64 -10.48 -19.24 6.04
CA ALA A 64 -11.92 -19.24 6.29
C ALA A 64 -12.32 -18.85 7.72
N ASN A 65 -11.36 -18.69 8.64
CA ASN A 65 -11.60 -18.17 9.99
C ASN A 65 -11.16 -16.71 10.15
N ALA A 66 -10.48 -16.13 9.14
CA ALA A 66 -10.18 -14.70 9.12
C ALA A 66 -11.47 -13.91 8.93
N SER A 67 -11.54 -12.67 9.42
CA SER A 67 -12.70 -11.81 9.16
C SER A 67 -12.89 -11.58 7.65
N PRO A 68 -14.14 -11.38 7.17
CA PRO A 68 -14.39 -11.06 5.76
C PRO A 68 -13.57 -9.87 5.26
N GLU A 69 -13.40 -8.86 6.11
CA GLU A 69 -12.62 -7.65 5.85
C GLU A 69 -11.13 -7.97 5.69
N LEU A 70 -10.59 -8.85 6.55
CA LEU A 70 -9.19 -9.28 6.46
C LEU A 70 -8.93 -10.09 5.20
N ARG A 71 -9.89 -10.92 4.76
CA ARG A 71 -9.79 -11.66 3.49
C ARG A 71 -9.81 -10.70 2.29
N GLU A 72 -10.64 -9.66 2.34
CA GLU A 72 -10.70 -8.63 1.32
C GLU A 72 -9.36 -7.87 1.24
N ALA A 73 -8.82 -7.47 2.38
CA ALA A 73 -7.52 -6.79 2.45
C ALA A 73 -6.39 -7.67 1.88
N ILE A 74 -6.34 -8.95 2.25
CA ILE A 74 -5.38 -9.91 1.68
C ILE A 74 -5.55 -10.02 0.16
N ARG A 75 -6.78 -10.15 -0.34
CA ARG A 75 -7.07 -10.21 -1.79
C ARG A 75 -6.58 -8.95 -2.50
N ALA A 76 -6.86 -7.77 -1.93
CA ALA A 76 -6.49 -6.49 -2.51
C ALA A 76 -4.97 -6.33 -2.61
N VAL A 77 -4.23 -6.68 -1.56
CA VAL A 77 -2.76 -6.64 -1.55
C VAL A 77 -2.14 -7.64 -2.53
N LEU A 78 -2.74 -8.83 -2.68
CA LEU A 78 -2.27 -9.83 -3.64
C LEU A 78 -2.65 -9.52 -5.11
N GLY A 79 -3.48 -8.50 -5.32
CA GLY A 79 -3.88 -8.01 -6.64
C GLY A 79 -4.84 -8.94 -7.39
N TYR A 80 -5.55 -9.84 -6.71
CA TYR A 80 -6.54 -10.72 -7.35
C TYR A 80 -7.87 -9.99 -7.58
N SER A 81 -8.53 -10.24 -8.71
CA SER A 81 -9.94 -9.83 -8.85
C SER A 81 -10.83 -10.63 -7.88
N ARG A 82 -12.06 -10.15 -7.63
CA ARG A 82 -12.99 -10.86 -6.73
C ARG A 82 -13.38 -12.22 -7.28
N GLU A 83 -13.61 -12.30 -8.59
CA GLU A 83 -13.97 -13.54 -9.29
C GLU A 83 -12.82 -14.54 -9.23
N GLN A 84 -11.59 -14.09 -9.50
CA GLN A 84 -10.38 -14.91 -9.39
C GLN A 84 -10.18 -15.40 -7.95
N TRP A 85 -10.39 -14.53 -6.96
CA TRP A 85 -10.25 -14.90 -5.56
C TRP A 85 -11.27 -15.94 -5.12
N GLN A 86 -12.52 -15.79 -5.55
CA GLN A 86 -13.59 -16.74 -5.26
C GLN A 86 -13.35 -18.08 -5.98
N GLU A 87 -12.85 -18.07 -7.21
CA GLU A 87 -12.48 -19.28 -7.94
C GLU A 87 -11.33 -20.04 -7.24
N LEU A 88 -10.32 -19.31 -6.77
CA LEU A 88 -9.13 -19.90 -6.15
C LEU A 88 -9.37 -20.39 -4.71
N THR A 89 -10.16 -19.67 -3.93
CA THR A 89 -10.35 -19.93 -2.49
C THR A 89 -11.72 -20.49 -2.14
N GLY A 90 -12.71 -20.37 -3.04
CA GLY A 90 -14.11 -20.68 -2.74
C GLY A 90 -14.73 -19.76 -1.68
N LEU A 91 -14.00 -18.75 -1.21
CA LEU A 91 -14.45 -17.84 -0.16
C LEU A 91 -15.10 -16.61 -0.78
N TYR A 92 -16.34 -16.34 -0.37
CA TYR A 92 -17.04 -15.12 -0.73
C TYR A 92 -16.32 -13.91 -0.12
N SER A 93 -15.96 -12.95 -0.96
CA SER A 93 -15.53 -11.62 -0.54
C SER A 93 -16.73 -10.70 -0.76
N PRO A 94 -17.40 -10.21 0.31
CA PRO A 94 -18.48 -9.27 0.12
C PRO A 94 -17.98 -8.07 -0.67
N SER A 95 -18.81 -7.58 -1.59
CA SER A 95 -18.61 -6.24 -2.10
C SER A 95 -18.61 -5.30 -0.89
N PRO A 96 -17.73 -4.29 -0.81
CA PRO A 96 -18.01 -3.19 0.08
C PRO A 96 -19.37 -2.66 -0.39
N THR A 97 -20.41 -2.92 0.39
CA THR A 97 -21.62 -2.12 0.36
C THR A 97 -21.09 -0.71 0.56
N ALA A 98 -21.28 0.16 -0.45
CA ALA A 98 -21.00 1.58 -0.28
C ALA A 98 -21.58 1.99 1.08
N PRO A 99 -20.79 2.58 1.98
CA PRO A 99 -21.27 2.85 3.31
C PRO A 99 -22.47 3.79 3.19
N ALA A 100 -23.65 3.32 3.59
CA ALA A 100 -24.71 4.23 3.98
C ALA A 100 -24.12 5.00 5.17
N THR A 101 -23.75 6.25 4.93
CA THR A 101 -23.26 7.21 5.92
C THR A 101 -24.23 7.26 7.10
N THR A 102 -23.94 6.46 8.12
CA THR A 102 -24.43 6.68 9.48
C THR A 102 -23.17 6.82 10.32
N TYR A 103 -22.79 8.07 10.55
CA TYR A 103 -21.66 8.45 11.37
C TYR A 103 -21.97 8.12 12.84
N THR A 104 -21.37 7.06 13.37
CA THR A 104 -21.17 6.88 14.82
C THR A 104 -19.72 6.52 15.09
N GLY A 105 -18.93 7.56 15.36
CA GLY A 105 -17.73 7.50 16.21
C GLY A 105 -16.55 6.67 15.71
N GLY A 106 -15.80 7.18 14.73
CA GLY A 106 -14.47 6.67 14.36
C GLY A 106 -13.90 7.47 13.20
N SER A 107 -12.71 8.05 13.37
CA SER A 107 -12.10 8.99 12.41
C SER A 107 -12.05 8.42 10.98
N PRO A 108 -12.46 9.19 9.95
CA PRO A 108 -12.57 8.68 8.59
C PRO A 108 -11.18 8.39 7.99
N ILE A 109 -10.99 7.17 7.47
CA ILE A 109 -9.85 6.84 6.61
C ILE A 109 -10.09 7.54 5.26
N PRO A 110 -9.19 8.40 4.78
CA PRO A 110 -9.36 9.08 3.51
C PRO A 110 -9.32 8.07 2.34
N PRO A 111 -10.11 8.28 1.26
CA PRO A 111 -10.09 7.40 0.10
C PRO A 111 -8.70 7.34 -0.51
N VAL A 112 -8.22 6.13 -0.85
CA VAL A 112 -6.98 5.94 -1.62
C VAL A 112 -7.20 6.52 -3.02
N VAL A 113 -6.69 7.73 -3.22
CA VAL A 113 -6.70 8.40 -4.51
C VAL A 113 -5.71 7.64 -5.42
N PRO A 114 -6.08 7.18 -6.62
CA PRO A 114 -5.11 6.64 -7.57
C PRO A 114 -3.99 7.67 -7.78
N HIS A 115 -2.72 7.21 -7.86
CA HIS A 115 -1.60 8.09 -8.18
C HIS A 115 -1.89 8.77 -9.52
N ARG A 116 -2.35 10.02 -9.46
CA ARG A 116 -2.46 10.84 -10.66
C ARG A 116 -1.04 11.25 -11.00
N ASP A 117 -0.55 10.84 -12.17
CA ASP A 117 0.56 11.52 -12.84
C ASP A 117 0.07 12.92 -13.23
N LEU A 118 -0.05 13.79 -12.22
CA LEU A 118 -0.29 15.20 -12.46
C LEU A 118 1.01 15.77 -13.04
N PRO A 119 0.94 16.54 -14.13
CA PRO A 119 2.09 17.27 -14.62
C PRO A 119 2.63 18.13 -13.48
N ILE A 120 3.93 17.95 -13.19
CA ILE A 120 4.63 18.72 -12.17
C ILE A 120 4.70 20.15 -12.69
N GLU A 121 3.88 21.05 -12.13
CA GLU A 121 4.05 22.47 -12.36
C GLU A 121 5.24 22.93 -11.52
N ILE A 122 6.40 23.10 -12.18
CA ILE A 122 7.60 23.60 -11.54
C ILE A 122 7.40 25.10 -11.28
N PRO A 123 7.50 25.56 -10.02
CA PRO A 123 7.41 26.99 -9.74
C PRO A 123 8.53 27.74 -10.44
N ARG A 124 8.23 28.95 -10.92
CA ARG A 124 9.18 29.78 -11.67
C ARG A 124 10.51 29.94 -10.93
N GLU A 125 10.47 30.15 -9.62
CA GLU A 125 11.67 30.37 -8.82
C GLU A 125 12.54 29.11 -8.71
N LEU A 126 11.94 27.92 -8.76
CA LEU A 126 12.66 26.66 -8.83
C LEU A 126 13.22 26.42 -10.25
N GLN A 127 12.51 26.85 -11.29
CA GLN A 127 13.01 26.81 -12.66
C GLN A 127 14.26 27.69 -12.81
N GLU A 128 14.29 28.88 -12.20
CA GLU A 128 15.47 29.77 -12.18
C GLU A 128 16.70 29.09 -11.53
N VAL A 129 16.49 28.29 -10.48
CA VAL A 129 17.57 27.48 -9.86
C VAL A 129 18.03 26.35 -10.78
N ILE A 130 17.12 25.67 -11.46
CA ILE A 130 17.45 24.62 -12.43
C ILE A 130 18.27 25.22 -13.58
N ASP A 131 17.87 26.38 -14.09
CA ASP A 131 18.57 27.04 -15.19
C ASP A 131 19.95 27.55 -14.77
N GLN A 132 20.11 28.02 -13.52
CA GLN A 132 21.37 28.57 -13.02
C GLN A 132 22.36 27.49 -12.53
N TYR A 133 21.86 26.41 -11.93
CA TYR A 133 22.69 25.41 -11.23
C TYR A 133 22.51 23.98 -11.73
N GLY A 134 21.62 23.71 -12.68
CA GLY A 134 21.30 22.37 -13.19
C GLY A 134 22.50 21.64 -13.81
N GLU A 135 23.39 22.38 -14.48
CA GLU A 135 24.64 21.84 -15.02
C GLU A 135 25.61 21.40 -13.91
N THR A 136 25.62 22.10 -12.78
CA THR A 136 26.45 21.75 -11.62
C THR A 136 25.83 20.62 -10.78
N TYR A 137 24.50 20.55 -10.75
CA TYR A 137 23.73 19.57 -10.01
C TYR A 137 22.69 18.89 -10.90
N PRO A 138 23.09 17.86 -11.68
CA PRO A 138 22.20 17.20 -12.64
C PRO A 138 20.94 16.59 -12.00
N GLU A 139 21.00 16.24 -10.71
CA GLU A 139 19.84 15.78 -9.94
C GLU A 139 18.66 16.76 -9.96
N LEU A 140 18.88 18.07 -10.15
CA LEU A 140 17.81 19.07 -10.27
C LEU A 140 16.88 18.82 -11.47
N HIS A 141 17.36 18.14 -12.52
CA HIS A 141 16.54 17.76 -13.68
C HIS A 141 15.77 16.47 -13.47
N THR A 142 16.02 15.74 -12.39
CA THR A 142 15.35 14.45 -12.17
C THR A 142 13.91 14.65 -11.70
N PRO A 143 12.93 13.97 -12.30
CA PRO A 143 11.53 14.08 -11.88
C PRO A 143 11.31 13.72 -10.40
N THR A 144 12.11 12.78 -9.88
CA THR A 144 12.08 12.39 -8.47
C THR A 144 12.49 13.53 -7.56
N MET A 145 13.60 14.21 -7.84
CA MET A 145 14.07 15.34 -7.03
C MET A 145 13.08 16.51 -7.12
N GLN A 146 12.59 16.83 -8.32
CA GLN A 146 11.61 17.90 -8.50
C GLN A 146 10.33 17.65 -7.71
N ARG A 147 9.82 16.40 -7.68
CA ARG A 147 8.66 16.01 -6.84
C ARG A 147 8.91 16.20 -5.35
N ILE A 148 10.12 15.91 -4.89
CA ILE A 148 10.48 16.11 -3.48
C ILE A 148 10.53 17.61 -3.16
N LEU A 149 11.14 18.41 -4.05
CA LEU A 149 11.27 19.86 -3.84
C LEU A 149 9.92 20.56 -3.82
N ILE A 150 9.01 20.26 -4.75
CA ILE A 150 7.70 20.93 -4.84
C ILE A 150 6.69 20.44 -3.77
N ALA A 151 6.93 19.30 -3.13
CA ALA A 151 5.96 18.68 -2.22
C ALA A 151 5.43 19.64 -1.13
N PRO A 152 6.26 20.44 -0.43
CA PRO A 152 5.79 21.38 0.58
C PRO A 152 4.79 22.41 0.02
N ARG A 153 4.99 22.89 -1.20
CA ARG A 153 4.12 23.89 -1.84
C ARG A 153 2.83 23.27 -2.37
N ASN A 154 2.90 22.03 -2.85
CA ASN A 154 1.73 21.29 -3.33
C ASN A 154 0.79 20.84 -2.20
N TYR A 155 1.34 20.45 -1.04
CA TYR A 155 0.53 19.94 0.07
C TYR A 155 0.21 21.00 1.14
N GLY A 156 1.10 21.99 1.33
CA GLY A 156 0.89 23.10 2.27
C GLY A 156 0.23 24.33 1.63
N GLY A 157 0.14 24.40 0.31
CA GLY A 157 -0.31 25.59 -0.42
C GLY A 157 0.83 26.56 -0.76
N PRO A 158 0.56 27.59 -1.60
CA PRO A 158 1.59 28.40 -2.24
C PRO A 158 2.46 29.23 -1.27
N ALA A 159 1.96 29.53 -0.08
CA ALA A 159 2.68 30.24 0.98
C ALA A 159 3.61 29.33 1.81
N ASN A 160 3.48 28.00 1.66
CA ASN A 160 4.28 27.03 2.38
C ASN A 160 5.39 26.49 1.48
N GLY A 161 6.63 26.61 1.96
CA GLY A 161 7.83 26.26 1.21
C GLY A 161 8.58 27.49 0.67
N PRO A 162 9.72 27.26 -0.01
CA PRO A 162 10.58 28.33 -0.50
C PRO A 162 9.86 29.27 -1.47
N GLN A 163 10.08 30.57 -1.30
CA GLN A 163 9.42 31.62 -2.08
C GLN A 163 10.37 32.32 -3.07
N THR A 164 11.68 32.16 -2.90
CA THR A 164 12.70 32.76 -3.78
C THR A 164 13.66 31.70 -4.30
N ALA A 165 14.36 32.00 -5.40
CA ALA A 165 15.33 31.09 -6.01
C ALA A 165 16.43 30.68 -5.01
N GLU A 166 16.92 31.59 -4.18
CA GLU A 166 17.92 31.29 -3.16
C GLU A 166 17.38 30.30 -2.11
N GLN A 167 16.16 30.52 -1.63
CA GLN A 167 15.53 29.60 -0.68
C GLN A 167 15.31 28.22 -1.31
N TRP A 168 14.96 28.17 -2.60
CA TRP A 168 14.82 26.91 -3.34
C TRP A 168 16.14 26.17 -3.46
N PHE A 169 17.23 26.88 -3.73
CA PHE A 169 18.55 26.29 -3.83
C PHE A 169 19.07 25.78 -2.48
N GLU A 170 18.90 26.55 -1.40
CA GLU A 170 19.23 26.10 -0.04
C GLU A 170 18.43 24.86 0.36
N TYR A 171 17.13 24.85 0.05
CA TYR A 171 16.26 23.72 0.31
C TYR A 171 16.69 22.48 -0.49
N PHE A 172 17.12 22.65 -1.73
CA PHE A 172 17.72 21.58 -2.53
C PHE A 172 18.98 21.01 -1.90
N LEU A 173 19.93 21.86 -1.46
CA LEU A 173 21.16 21.39 -0.83
C LEU A 173 20.89 20.61 0.46
N LEU A 174 19.92 21.06 1.26
CA LEU A 174 19.48 20.37 2.46
C LEU A 174 18.88 18.99 2.11
N THR A 175 17.94 18.96 1.16
CA THR A 175 17.26 17.74 0.72
C THR A 175 18.25 16.72 0.16
N ARG A 176 19.18 17.16 -0.69
CA ARG A 176 20.23 16.35 -1.29
C ARG A 176 21.06 15.61 -0.24
N ARG A 177 21.35 16.25 0.89
CA ARG A 177 22.12 15.66 2.00
C ARG A 177 21.39 14.48 2.63
N TYR A 178 20.06 14.52 2.70
CA TYR A 178 19.24 13.46 3.29
C TYR A 178 18.91 12.34 2.30
N THR A 179 18.90 12.61 0.99
CA THR A 179 18.55 11.62 -0.05
C THR A 179 19.76 10.87 -0.63
N ARG A 180 21.00 11.26 -0.31
CA ARG A 180 22.24 10.58 -0.74
C ARG A 180 22.81 9.58 0.29
N ALA A 181 22.02 9.19 1.31
CA ALA A 181 22.38 8.17 2.29
C ALA A 181 22.04 6.75 1.81
#